data_AF-A0A5J4JIC5-F1
#
_entry.id   AF-A0A5J4JIC5-F1
#
_cell.length_a   1.000
_cell.length_b   1.000
_cell.length_c   1.000
_cell.angle_alpha   90.00
_cell.angle_beta   90.00
_cell.angle_gamma   90.00
#
_symmetry.space_group_name_H-M   'P 1'
#
loop_
_entity.id
_entity.type
_entity.pdbx_description
1 polymer ?
#
loop_
_entity_poly.entity_id
_entity_poly.type
_entity_poly.pdbx_seq_one_letter_code
_entity_poly.pdbx_strand_id
1 'polypeptide(L)'
;MATRGKSINLFLMDGTPNGRIKCTLANWTGVAYKIPRTELDKCKGREDLSQSGVYFLFGTSDQTDDNMVYIGQAGVRKNGEGLLCRLIEHKRNPDKDYWTEAVVFTTSNNSFGPTEISYLENRFCGLAVEANRYVVKNGNDPTPGNITEEKESELEEFIDYAKIIMGALGHNYSNH
;
A
#
# COMPACT_ATOMS: atom_id res chain seq x y z
N MET A 1 4.40 -16.39 -22.74
CA MET A 1 3.21 -15.63 -23.20
C MET A 1 3.66 -14.28 -23.76
N ALA A 2 2.94 -13.69 -24.71
CA ALA A 2 3.27 -12.36 -25.22
C ALA A 2 3.00 -11.28 -24.15
N THR A 3 3.95 -10.37 -23.95
CA THR A 3 3.80 -9.23 -23.03
C THR A 3 2.67 -8.32 -23.50
N ARG A 4 1.70 -8.03 -22.62
CA ARG A 4 0.56 -7.14 -22.92
C ARG A 4 0.78 -5.79 -22.24
N GLY A 5 0.52 -4.71 -22.98
CA GLY A 5 0.53 -3.35 -22.40
C GLY A 5 -0.51 -3.20 -21.29
N LYS A 6 -0.24 -2.30 -20.35
CA LYS A 6 -1.15 -1.94 -19.25
C LYS A 6 -1.35 -0.43 -19.23
N SER A 7 -2.59 0.02 -19.04
CA SER A 7 -2.93 1.44 -18.94
C SER A 7 -3.19 1.82 -17.50
N ILE A 8 -2.31 2.65 -16.94
CA ILE A 8 -2.45 3.22 -15.60
C ILE A 8 -3.10 4.60 -15.74
N ASN A 9 -4.18 4.84 -15.00
CA ASN A 9 -4.75 6.17 -14.84
C ASN A 9 -4.23 6.79 -13.54
N LEU A 10 -3.43 7.85 -13.68
CA LEU A 10 -2.90 8.66 -12.56
C LEU A 10 -3.75 9.93 -12.43
N PHE A 11 -4.56 9.99 -11.38
CA PHE A 11 -5.37 11.15 -11.08
C PHE A 11 -4.68 12.01 -10.01
N LEU A 12 -4.12 13.15 -10.43
CA LEU A 12 -3.49 14.14 -9.56
C LEU A 12 -4.58 14.91 -8.80
N MET A 13 -4.87 14.48 -7.57
CA MET A 13 -6.03 14.97 -6.81
C MET A 13 -5.91 16.45 -6.43
N ASP A 14 -4.66 16.93 -6.36
CA ASP A 14 -4.32 18.32 -6.02
C ASP A 14 -3.79 19.10 -7.24
N GLY A 15 -3.86 18.53 -8.45
CA GLY A 15 -3.36 19.15 -9.68
C GLY A 15 -1.83 19.25 -9.79
N THR A 16 -1.09 18.61 -8.89
CA THR A 16 0.38 18.61 -8.84
C THR A 16 0.93 17.19 -8.64
N PRO A 17 2.08 16.84 -9.24
CA PRO A 17 2.72 15.53 -9.06
C PRO A 17 3.25 15.29 -7.62
N ASN A 18 3.42 16.34 -6.82
CA ASN A 18 3.90 16.24 -5.43
C ASN A 18 2.77 16.12 -4.40
N GLY A 19 1.51 16.16 -4.84
CA GLY A 19 0.33 16.07 -3.99
C GLY A 19 -0.16 14.64 -3.85
N ARG A 20 -1.45 14.49 -3.51
CA ARG A 20 -2.11 13.20 -3.43
C ARG A 20 -2.43 12.69 -4.83
N ILE A 21 -2.17 11.40 -5.06
CA ILE A 21 -2.41 10.75 -6.36
C ILE A 21 -3.27 9.52 -6.14
N LYS A 22 -4.35 9.39 -6.92
CA LYS A 22 -5.14 8.15 -7.03
C LYS A 22 -4.72 7.42 -8.30
N CYS A 23 -4.46 6.11 -8.19
CA CYS A 23 -4.08 5.27 -9.32
C CYS A 23 -5.09 4.14 -9.50
N THR A 24 -5.42 3.85 -10.76
CA THR A 24 -6.26 2.71 -11.16
C THR A 24 -5.69 2.08 -12.43
N LEU A 25 -6.01 0.80 -12.64
CA LEU A 25 -5.71 0.07 -13.87
C LEU A 25 -7.03 -0.33 -14.54
N ALA A 26 -7.03 -0.37 -15.87
CA ALA A 26 -8.21 -0.83 -16.62
C ALA A 26 -8.56 -2.29 -16.26
N ASN A 27 -9.84 -2.56 -15.99
CA ASN A 27 -10.40 -3.87 -15.63
C ASN A 27 -9.82 -4.48 -14.34
N TRP A 28 -9.25 -3.68 -13.45
CA TRP A 28 -8.80 -4.11 -12.13
C TRP A 28 -9.58 -3.35 -11.06
N THR A 29 -10.10 -4.06 -10.06
CA THR A 29 -10.84 -3.45 -8.94
C THR A 29 -9.92 -2.80 -7.92
N GLY A 30 -8.61 -3.04 -7.99
CA GLY A 30 -7.66 -2.40 -7.10
C GLY A 30 -7.56 -0.89 -7.32
N VAL A 31 -7.42 -0.18 -6.21
CA VAL A 31 -7.22 1.26 -6.17
C VAL A 31 -6.01 1.53 -5.31
N ALA A 32 -5.08 2.33 -5.83
CA ALA A 32 -3.93 2.79 -5.07
C ALA A 32 -4.00 4.29 -4.79
N TYR A 33 -3.44 4.70 -3.65
CA TYR A 33 -3.28 6.10 -3.30
C TYR A 33 -1.83 6.35 -2.88
N LYS A 34 -1.19 7.37 -3.45
CA LYS A 34 0.07 7.95 -2.96
C LYS A 34 -0.27 9.22 -2.20
N ILE A 35 0.14 9.31 -0.95
CA ILE A 35 -0.26 10.37 -0.02
C ILE A 35 0.98 10.86 0.73
N PRO A 36 1.44 12.12 0.49
CA PRO A 36 2.45 12.73 1.34
C PRO A 36 1.98 12.78 2.80
N ARG A 37 2.89 12.55 3.75
CA ARG A 37 2.57 12.55 5.20
C ARG A 37 1.89 13.83 5.67
N THR A 38 2.33 14.95 5.12
CA THR A 38 1.79 16.29 5.39
C THR A 38 0.34 16.45 4.93
N GLU A 39 -0.07 15.66 3.93
CA GLU A 39 -1.34 15.75 3.23
C GLU A 39 -2.41 14.76 3.72
N LEU A 40 -2.08 13.88 4.68
CA LEU A 40 -3.00 12.90 5.25
C LEU A 40 -4.32 13.52 5.76
N ASP A 41 -4.26 14.69 6.38
CA ASP A 41 -5.45 15.33 6.94
C ASP A 41 -6.47 15.75 5.86
N LYS A 42 -6.01 16.01 4.62
CA LYS A 42 -6.89 16.32 3.49
C LYS A 42 -7.64 15.10 2.97
N CYS A 43 -7.29 13.89 3.41
CA CYS A 43 -7.96 12.64 3.03
C CYS A 43 -9.17 12.30 3.89
N LYS A 44 -9.44 13.06 4.96
CA LYS A 44 -10.63 12.86 5.82
C LYS A 44 -11.92 12.94 4.99
N GLY A 45 -12.84 12.03 5.27
CA GLY A 45 -14.12 11.91 4.55
C GLY A 45 -14.05 11.13 3.23
N ARG A 46 -12.90 10.57 2.84
CA ARG A 46 -12.82 9.66 1.68
C ARG A 46 -13.20 8.24 2.07
N GLU A 47 -14.33 7.77 1.56
CA GLU A 47 -14.86 6.44 1.85
C GLU A 47 -13.89 5.30 1.51
N ASP A 48 -13.21 5.34 0.35
CA ASP A 48 -12.20 4.33 -0.03
C ASP A 48 -11.09 4.18 1.03
N LEU A 49 -10.69 5.27 1.69
CA LEU A 49 -9.64 5.24 2.72
C LEU A 49 -10.18 4.90 4.11
N SER A 50 -11.49 4.72 4.26
CA SER A 50 -12.11 4.14 5.45
C SER A 50 -12.21 2.61 5.36
N GLN A 51 -11.89 2.02 4.21
CA GLN A 51 -11.99 0.59 3.96
C GLN A 51 -10.79 -0.20 4.50
N SER A 52 -10.90 -1.52 4.41
CA SER A 52 -9.78 -2.43 4.63
C SER A 52 -8.75 -2.31 3.51
N GLY A 53 -7.49 -2.53 3.84
CA GLY A 53 -6.43 -2.65 2.84
C GLY A 53 -5.05 -2.76 3.45
N VAL A 54 -4.05 -2.60 2.59
CA VAL A 54 -2.64 -2.61 2.96
C VAL A 54 -1.99 -1.29 2.60
N TYR A 55 -0.94 -0.92 3.31
CA TYR A 55 -0.23 0.33 3.11
C TYR A 55 1.27 0.15 3.34
N PHE A 56 2.02 1.06 2.73
CA PHE A 56 3.47 1.15 2.76
C PHE A 56 3.80 2.55 3.25
N LEU A 57 4.65 2.66 4.26
CA LEU A 57 5.17 3.91 4.77
C LEU A 57 6.63 4.01 4.31
N PHE A 58 6.88 4.86 3.32
CA PHE A 58 8.19 5.10 2.75
C PHE A 58 8.85 6.29 3.42
N GLY A 59 10.16 6.19 3.61
CA GLY A 59 11.02 7.26 4.12
C GLY A 59 12.48 6.92 3.91
N THR A 60 13.35 7.74 4.48
CA THR A 60 14.80 7.53 4.47
C THR A 60 15.35 7.60 5.88
N SER A 61 16.49 6.96 6.11
CA SER A 61 17.23 7.02 7.37
C SER A 61 18.00 8.34 7.46
N ASP A 62 17.78 9.13 8.52
CA ASP A 62 18.59 10.34 8.75
C ASP A 62 20.07 10.03 9.02
N GLN A 63 20.41 8.80 9.40
CA GLN A 63 21.78 8.39 9.76
C GLN A 63 22.54 7.77 8.59
N THR A 64 21.85 6.99 7.76
CA THR A 64 22.48 6.15 6.72
C THR A 64 22.05 6.51 5.30
N ASP A 65 21.04 7.38 5.14
CA ASP A 65 20.37 7.70 3.87
C ASP A 65 19.75 6.49 3.16
N ASP A 66 19.64 5.35 3.86
CA ASP A 66 19.00 4.15 3.33
C ASP A 66 17.50 4.37 3.16
N ASN A 67 16.96 3.91 2.05
CA ASN A 67 15.52 3.84 1.84
C ASN A 67 14.90 2.88 2.86
N MET A 68 13.82 3.31 3.52
CA MET A 68 13.11 2.53 4.53
C MET A 68 11.66 2.31 4.12
N VAL A 69 11.12 1.14 4.47
CA VAL A 69 9.71 0.84 4.30
C VAL A 69 9.14 0.12 5.52
N TYR A 70 7.96 0.53 5.95
CA TYR A 70 7.10 -0.26 6.83
C TYR A 70 5.84 -0.65 6.08
N ILE A 71 5.49 -1.93 6.11
CA ILE A 71 4.32 -2.46 5.43
C ILE A 71 3.32 -2.87 6.49
N GLY A 72 2.08 -2.46 6.33
CA GLY A 72 1.05 -2.74 7.32
C GLY A 72 -0.30 -2.98 6.69
N GLN A 73 -1.17 -3.64 7.44
CA GLN A 73 -2.59 -3.76 7.12
C GLN A 73 -3.48 -2.90 8.01
N ALA A 74 -4.69 -2.61 7.54
CA ALA A 74 -5.78 -2.05 8.33
C ALA A 74 -7.10 -2.68 7.89
N GLY A 75 -7.89 -3.17 8.84
CA GLY A 75 -9.28 -3.57 8.63
C GLY A 75 -10.25 -2.48 9.08
N VAL A 76 -11.47 -2.50 8.53
CA VAL A 76 -12.56 -1.61 8.98
C VAL A 76 -12.90 -1.90 10.45
N ARG A 77 -12.92 -0.85 11.27
CA ARG A 77 -13.27 -0.89 12.70
C ARG A 77 -14.76 -0.64 12.90
N LYS A 78 -15.25 -0.88 14.13
CA LYS A 78 -16.66 -0.62 14.51
C LYS A 78 -17.11 0.82 14.29
N ASN A 79 -16.20 1.79 14.30
CA ASN A 79 -16.49 3.20 14.04
C ASN A 79 -16.51 3.55 12.55
N GLY A 80 -16.38 2.57 11.65
CA GLY A 80 -16.37 2.77 10.21
C GLY A 80 -15.06 3.29 9.63
N GLU A 81 -13.98 3.34 10.42
CA GLU A 81 -12.67 3.77 9.94
C GLU A 81 -11.73 2.58 9.68
N GLY A 82 -10.83 2.70 8.72
CA GLY A 82 -9.87 1.68 8.33
C GLY A 82 -8.48 2.27 8.08
N LEU A 83 -8.04 2.23 6.82
CA LEU A 83 -6.71 2.68 6.37
C LEU A 83 -6.31 4.07 6.89
N LEU A 84 -7.13 5.10 6.67
CA LEU A 84 -6.79 6.48 7.05
C LEU A 84 -6.55 6.63 8.55
N CYS A 85 -7.38 5.98 9.38
CA CYS A 85 -7.22 6.00 10.83
C CYS A 85 -5.88 5.38 11.24
N ARG A 86 -5.51 4.25 10.65
CA ARG A 86 -4.22 3.59 10.89
C ARG A 86 -3.03 4.47 10.46
N LEU A 87 -3.13 5.16 9.32
CA LEU A 87 -2.09 6.09 8.86
C LEU A 87 -1.94 7.30 9.80
N ILE A 88 -3.06 7.84 10.32
CA ILE A 88 -3.04 8.94 11.29
C ILE A 88 -2.39 8.49 12.61
N GLU A 89 -2.64 7.27 13.07
CA GLU A 89 -1.95 6.71 14.24
C GLU A 89 -0.44 6.64 14.02
N HIS A 90 0.01 6.17 12.84
CA HIS A 90 1.44 6.16 12.50
C HIS A 90 2.02 7.56 12.38
N LYS A 91 1.26 8.55 11.85
CA LYS A 91 1.69 9.95 11.78
C LYS A 91 1.95 10.56 13.17
N ARG A 92 1.24 10.08 14.20
CA ARG A 92 1.35 10.54 15.60
C ARG A 92 2.39 9.78 16.40
N ASN A 93 2.95 8.69 15.87
CA ASN A 93 3.94 7.88 16.57
C ASN A 93 5.36 8.41 16.32
N PRO A 94 6.06 8.93 17.34
CA PRO A 94 7.43 9.45 17.19
C PRO A 94 8.42 8.41 16.66
N ASP A 95 8.25 7.12 17.00
CA ASP A 95 9.12 6.04 16.53
C ASP A 95 9.02 5.81 15.01
N LYS A 96 8.05 6.45 14.38
CA LYS A 96 7.78 6.37 12.94
C LYS A 96 7.91 7.73 12.27
N ASP A 97 8.65 8.69 12.83
CA ASP A 97 8.81 10.00 12.19
C ASP A 97 9.63 9.97 10.89
N TYR A 98 10.36 8.89 10.61
CA TYR A 98 11.14 8.72 9.39
C TYR A 98 10.32 8.68 8.10
N TRP A 99 9.05 8.24 8.13
CA TRP A 99 8.28 8.09 6.90
C TRP A 99 7.71 9.43 6.44
N THR A 100 7.82 9.70 5.15
CA THR A 100 7.44 10.95 4.49
C THR A 100 6.27 10.77 3.53
N GLU A 101 6.02 9.53 3.11
CA GLU A 101 4.97 9.20 2.14
C GLU A 101 4.32 7.86 2.45
N ALA A 102 3.01 7.79 2.23
CA ALA A 102 2.25 6.54 2.28
C ALA A 102 1.80 6.14 0.86
N VAL A 103 1.96 4.87 0.51
CA VAL A 103 1.21 4.25 -0.60
C VAL A 103 0.23 3.24 -0.04
N VAL A 104 -1.03 3.32 -0.46
CA VAL A 104 -2.13 2.52 0.07
C VAL A 104 -2.77 1.74 -1.07
N PHE A 105 -3.15 0.49 -0.81
CA PHE A 105 -3.92 -0.35 -1.71
C PHE A 105 -5.22 -0.81 -1.03
N THR A 106 -6.32 -0.62 -1.75
CA THR A 106 -7.66 -1.12 -1.40
C THR A 106 -8.40 -1.48 -2.69
N THR A 107 -9.71 -1.69 -2.63
CA THR A 107 -10.54 -2.10 -3.77
C THR A 107 -11.71 -1.14 -3.96
N SER A 108 -12.10 -0.88 -5.22
CA SER A 108 -13.22 0.00 -5.55
C SER A 108 -14.58 -0.55 -5.14
N ASN A 109 -14.66 -1.84 -4.84
CA ASN A 109 -15.86 -2.56 -4.44
C ASN A 109 -15.81 -3.05 -2.99
N ASN A 110 -14.85 -2.58 -2.18
CA ASN A 110 -14.70 -2.93 -0.76
C ASN A 110 -14.67 -4.45 -0.50
N SER A 111 -13.96 -5.21 -1.35
CA SER A 111 -13.93 -6.68 -1.29
C SER A 111 -12.88 -7.24 -0.32
N PHE A 112 -12.09 -6.41 0.34
CA PHE A 112 -11.05 -6.85 1.28
C PHE A 112 -11.60 -7.10 2.69
N GLY A 113 -11.49 -8.36 3.13
CA GLY A 113 -11.67 -8.77 4.51
C GLY A 113 -10.34 -9.10 5.19
N PRO A 114 -10.37 -9.55 6.46
CA PRO A 114 -9.17 -9.83 7.24
C PRO A 114 -8.20 -10.84 6.60
N THR A 115 -8.73 -11.83 5.87
CA THR A 115 -7.93 -12.84 5.18
C THR A 115 -7.10 -12.21 4.07
N GLU A 116 -7.72 -11.40 3.21
CA GLU A 116 -7.04 -10.78 2.08
C GLU A 116 -5.93 -9.84 2.55
N ILE A 117 -6.22 -8.98 3.53
CA ILE A 117 -5.22 -8.00 4.00
C ILE A 117 -4.06 -8.65 4.77
N SER A 118 -4.29 -9.78 5.46
CA SER A 118 -3.22 -10.52 6.13
C SER A 118 -2.30 -11.21 5.12
N TYR A 119 -2.88 -11.86 4.11
CA TYR A 119 -2.10 -12.49 3.03
C TYR A 119 -1.28 -11.46 2.26
N LEU A 120 -1.89 -10.34 1.87
CA LEU A 120 -1.21 -9.26 1.16
C LEU A 120 -0.09 -8.64 1.99
N GLU A 121 -0.30 -8.38 3.29
CA GLU A 121 0.74 -7.87 4.19
C GLU A 121 1.94 -8.83 4.26
N ASN A 122 1.70 -10.14 4.43
CA ASN A 122 2.75 -11.15 4.43
C ASN A 122 3.53 -11.16 3.11
N ARG A 123 2.83 -11.26 1.97
CA ARG A 123 3.46 -11.33 0.65
C ARG A 123 4.26 -10.07 0.31
N PHE A 124 3.70 -8.88 0.57
CA PHE A 124 4.41 -7.63 0.32
C PHE A 124 5.64 -7.45 1.22
N CYS A 125 5.59 -7.89 2.49
CA CYS A 125 6.74 -7.96 3.36
C CYS A 125 7.84 -8.88 2.80
N GLY A 126 7.48 -10.11 2.41
CA GLY A 126 8.42 -11.06 1.80
C GLY A 126 9.11 -10.48 0.56
N LEU A 127 8.32 -9.93 -0.36
CA LEU A 127 8.85 -9.29 -1.58
C LEU A 127 9.80 -8.13 -1.29
N ALA A 128 9.50 -7.30 -0.28
CA ALA A 128 10.36 -6.18 0.12
C ALA A 128 11.71 -6.64 0.69
N VAL A 129 11.69 -7.71 1.49
CA VAL A 129 12.90 -8.33 2.04
C VAL A 129 13.74 -8.95 0.91
N GLU A 130 13.10 -9.72 0.01
CA GLU A 130 13.76 -10.38 -1.13
C GLU A 130 14.39 -9.38 -2.11
N ALA A 131 13.76 -8.22 -2.32
CA ALA A 131 14.29 -7.19 -3.20
C ALA A 131 15.57 -6.55 -2.65
N ASN A 132 15.71 -6.49 -1.32
CA ASN A 132 16.82 -5.86 -0.61
C ASN A 132 17.12 -4.41 -1.09
N ARG A 133 16.06 -3.67 -1.42
CA ARG A 133 16.13 -2.25 -1.86
C ARG A 133 15.74 -1.26 -0.77
N TYR A 134 15.07 -1.74 0.27
CA TYR A 134 14.63 -0.97 1.42
C TYR A 134 15.01 -1.72 2.69
N VAL A 135 15.35 -0.97 3.73
CA VAL A 135 15.38 -1.50 5.10
C VAL A 135 13.93 -1.67 5.55
N VAL A 136 13.48 -2.92 5.65
CA VAL A 136 12.12 -3.27 6.10
C VAL A 136 12.04 -3.10 7.62
N LYS A 137 11.14 -2.22 8.08
CA LYS A 137 11.00 -1.82 9.50
C LYS A 137 9.95 -2.63 10.25
N ASN A 138 9.38 -3.67 9.64
CA ASN A 138 8.44 -4.58 10.31
C ASN A 138 9.18 -5.34 11.41
N GLY A 139 8.65 -5.30 12.64
CA GLY A 139 9.25 -5.98 13.80
C GLY A 139 8.86 -7.45 13.93
N ASN A 140 7.93 -7.92 13.11
CA ASN A 140 7.38 -9.27 13.11
C ASN A 140 7.18 -9.77 11.67
N ASP A 141 7.25 -11.09 11.50
CA ASP A 141 6.84 -11.75 10.27
C ASP A 141 5.30 -11.87 10.25
N PRO A 142 4.58 -11.21 9.32
CA PRO A 142 3.13 -11.29 9.25
C PRO A 142 2.69 -12.72 8.93
N THR A 143 1.61 -13.21 9.53
CA THR A 143 1.11 -14.56 9.20
C THR A 143 0.35 -14.54 7.87
N PRO A 144 0.58 -15.50 6.96
CA PRO A 144 -0.17 -15.58 5.70
C PRO A 144 -1.65 -15.95 5.90
N GLY A 145 -2.02 -16.45 7.09
CA GLY A 145 -3.35 -16.98 7.36
C GLY A 145 -3.63 -18.31 6.64
N ASN A 146 -4.88 -18.76 6.66
CA ASN A 146 -5.37 -19.90 5.87
C ASN A 146 -6.21 -19.36 4.71
N ILE A 147 -5.78 -19.62 3.48
CA ILE A 147 -6.40 -19.13 2.25
C ILE A 147 -6.68 -20.30 1.31
N THR A 148 -7.74 -20.22 0.51
CA THR A 148 -8.02 -21.22 -0.53
C THR A 148 -7.14 -20.99 -1.75
N GLU A 149 -6.91 -22.01 -2.56
CA GLU A 149 -6.12 -21.92 -3.79
C GLU A 149 -6.66 -20.83 -4.74
N GLU A 150 -7.99 -20.75 -4.90
CA GLU A 150 -8.62 -19.76 -5.77
C GLU A 150 -8.37 -18.34 -5.27
N LYS A 151 -8.50 -18.11 -3.96
CA LYS A 151 -8.29 -16.79 -3.36
C LYS A 151 -6.82 -16.39 -3.39
N GLU A 152 -5.91 -17.33 -3.18
CA GLU A 152 -4.48 -17.11 -3.33
C GLU A 152 -4.16 -16.68 -4.77
N SER A 153 -4.66 -17.40 -5.77
CA SER A 153 -4.44 -17.03 -7.18
C SER A 153 -4.97 -15.63 -7.52
N GLU A 154 -6.12 -15.23 -6.97
CA GLU A 154 -6.68 -13.87 -7.14
C GLU A 154 -5.78 -12.80 -6.50
N LEU A 155 -5.25 -13.05 -5.30
CA LEU A 155 -4.40 -12.09 -4.59
C LEU A 155 -3.00 -11.97 -5.20
N GLU A 156 -2.47 -13.05 -5.76
CA GLU A 156 -1.22 -13.00 -6.53
C GLU A 156 -1.36 -12.14 -7.80
N GLU A 157 -2.49 -12.26 -8.52
CA GLU A 157 -2.77 -11.36 -9.64
C GLU A 157 -2.90 -9.89 -9.15
N PHE A 158 -3.53 -9.67 -7.99
CA PHE A 158 -3.58 -8.35 -7.38
C PHE A 158 -2.18 -7.80 -7.07
N ILE A 159 -1.29 -8.64 -6.54
CA ILE A 159 0.11 -8.29 -6.24
C ILE A 159 0.85 -7.90 -7.52
N ASP A 160 0.69 -8.63 -8.62
CA ASP A 160 1.30 -8.29 -9.90
C ASP A 160 0.89 -6.89 -10.40
N TYR A 161 -0.39 -6.54 -10.28
CA TYR A 161 -0.87 -5.20 -10.60
C TYR A 161 -0.37 -4.13 -9.63
N ALA A 162 -0.31 -4.45 -8.33
CA ALA A 162 0.24 -3.56 -7.33
C ALA A 162 1.73 -3.25 -7.58
N LYS A 163 2.54 -4.24 -8.01
CA LYS A 163 3.95 -4.06 -8.39
C LYS A 163 4.10 -3.06 -9.53
N ILE A 164 3.26 -3.17 -10.57
CA ILE A 164 3.28 -2.24 -11.71
C ILE A 164 2.98 -0.81 -11.27
N ILE A 165 1.95 -0.62 -10.43
CA ILE A 165 1.59 0.70 -9.92
C ILE A 165 2.69 1.27 -9.02
N MET A 166 3.26 0.45 -8.13
CA MET A 166 4.35 0.87 -7.25
C MET A 166 5.56 1.36 -8.05
N GLY A 167 5.97 0.63 -9.09
CA GLY A 167 7.03 1.07 -9.98
C GLY A 167 6.71 2.37 -10.71
N ALA A 168 5.48 2.56 -11.18
CA ALA A 168 5.03 3.81 -11.80
C ALA A 168 4.99 4.99 -10.83
N LEU A 169 4.80 4.74 -9.52
CA LEU A 169 4.82 5.75 -8.46
C LEU A 169 6.24 6.10 -7.96
N GLY A 170 7.26 5.38 -8.46
CA GLY A 170 8.66 5.58 -8.12
C GLY A 170 9.18 4.65 -7.01
N HIS A 171 8.38 3.68 -6.56
CA HIS A 171 8.74 2.75 -5.48
C HIS A 171 8.89 1.33 -6.02
N ASN A 172 10.13 0.89 -6.23
CA ASN A 172 10.39 -0.48 -6.64
C ASN A 172 10.79 -1.33 -5.44
N TYR A 173 9.81 -1.96 -4.79
CA TYR A 173 10.02 -2.81 -3.60
C TYR A 173 10.19 -4.31 -3.94
N SER A 174 10.22 -4.68 -5.22
CA SER A 174 10.30 -6.07 -5.68
C SER A 174 11.28 -6.22 -6.85
N ASN A 175 11.80 -7.43 -7.06
CA ASN A 175 12.57 -7.76 -8.26
C ASN A 175 11.63 -8.03 -9.45
N HIS A 176 12.12 -7.75 -10.66
CA HIS A 176 11.39 -7.92 -11.92
C HIS A 176 11.19 -9.40 -12.23
#